data_AF-A0A963IAG8-F1
#
_entry.id   AF-A0A963IAG8-F1
#
_cell.length_a   1.000
_cell.length_b   1.000
_cell.length_c   1.000
_cell.angle_alpha   90.00
_cell.angle_beta   90.00
_cell.angle_gamma   90.00
#
_symmetry.space_group_name_H-M   'P 1'
#
loop_
_entity.id
_entity.type
_entity.pdbx_description
1 polymer ?
#
loop_
_entity_poly.entity_id
_entity_poly.type
_entity_poly.pdbx_seq_one_letter_code
_entity_poly.pdbx_strand_id
1 'polypeptide(L)'
;MTRWLDASGEGAVVLTLHIQPGAKTTGFAGRHGDALKLRLAAPPVDGKANAALIDFLADFCGVARRDVHLVSGQSSRAKRVRITGDVALLRARLATAG
;
A
#
# COMPACT_ATOMS: atom_id res chain seq x y z
N MET A 1 -0.25 19.87 -5.08
CA MET A 1 0.37 19.29 -3.87
C MET A 1 -0.06 17.85 -3.78
N THR A 2 0.74 16.92 -4.30
CA THR A 2 0.29 15.53 -4.37
C THR A 2 1.03 14.63 -3.41
N ARG A 3 0.25 13.89 -2.63
CA ARG A 3 0.69 13.12 -1.49
C ARG A 3 0.18 11.68 -1.65
N TRP A 4 1.12 10.74 -1.72
CA TRP A 4 0.83 9.31 -1.80
C TRP A 4 0.38 8.72 -0.45
N LEU A 5 0.53 9.47 0.64
CA LEU A 5 0.15 9.12 2.00
C LEU A 5 -0.79 10.20 2.55
N ASP A 6 -2.07 9.90 2.66
CA ASP A 6 -3.02 10.73 3.36
C ASP A 6 -3.24 10.20 4.79
N ALA A 7 -3.26 11.11 5.77
CA ALA A 7 -3.46 10.79 7.18
C ALA A 7 -4.56 11.70 7.77
N SER A 8 -5.62 11.94 7.00
CA SER A 8 -6.74 12.78 7.42
C SER A 8 -7.62 12.05 8.46
N GLY A 9 -7.30 12.23 9.74
CA GLY A 9 -8.20 11.93 10.87
C GLY A 9 -8.03 10.56 11.54
N GLU A 10 -8.47 10.50 12.80
CA GLU A 10 -8.14 9.48 13.81
C GLU A 10 -8.25 8.02 13.36
N GLY A 11 -7.16 7.28 13.61
CA GLY A 11 -7.13 5.82 13.58
C GLY A 11 -6.85 5.18 12.22
N ALA A 12 -6.61 5.93 11.13
CA ALA A 12 -6.22 5.33 9.87
C ALA A 12 -5.36 6.23 8.95
N VAL A 13 -4.68 5.60 7.99
CA VAL A 13 -3.99 6.25 6.87
C VAL A 13 -4.48 5.68 5.54
N VAL A 14 -4.44 6.49 4.48
CA VAL A 14 -4.77 6.08 3.12
C VAL A 14 -3.56 6.23 2.22
N LEU A 15 -3.17 5.14 1.59
CA LEU A 15 -2.07 5.06 0.65
C LEU A 15 -2.57 5.07 -0.79
N THR A 16 -1.98 5.92 -1.62
CA THR A 16 -2.13 5.88 -3.09
C THR A 16 -0.91 5.18 -3.66
N LEU A 17 -1.12 3.99 -4.22
CA LEU A 17 -0.07 3.09 -4.68
C LEU A 17 -0.16 2.82 -6.18
N HIS A 18 0.99 2.68 -6.81
CA HIS A 18 1.11 2.17 -8.18
C HIS A 18 1.73 0.78 -8.16
N ILE A 19 0.93 -0.24 -8.42
CA ILE A 19 1.32 -1.65 -8.36
C ILE A 19 1.92 -2.10 -9.69
N GLN A 20 3.15 -2.63 -9.61
CA GLN A 20 3.82 -3.35 -10.69
C GLN A 20 3.87 -4.85 -10.34
N PRO A 21 2.90 -5.66 -10.81
CA PRO A 21 2.89 -7.10 -10.59
C PRO A 21 3.94 -7.82 -11.46
N GLY A 22 4.24 -9.08 -11.13
CA GLY A 22 5.20 -9.92 -11.87
C GLY A 22 6.66 -9.48 -11.74
N ALA A 23 7.01 -8.78 -10.65
CA ALA A 23 8.38 -8.39 -10.38
C ALA A 23 9.21 -9.58 -9.86
N LYS A 24 10.55 -9.48 -9.92
CA LYS A 24 11.43 -10.50 -9.32
C LYS A 24 11.33 -10.55 -7.79
N THR A 25 11.06 -9.40 -7.17
CA THR A 25 10.95 -9.25 -5.71
C THR A 25 9.78 -8.33 -5.36
N THR A 26 9.21 -8.53 -4.18
CA THR A 26 8.20 -7.65 -3.60
C THR A 26 8.87 -6.53 -2.81
N GLY A 27 8.47 -5.28 -3.01
CA GLY A 27 9.00 -4.15 -2.25
C GLY A 27 8.66 -2.78 -2.84
N PHE A 28 8.91 -1.74 -2.05
CA PHE A 28 8.76 -0.35 -2.47
C PHE A 28 9.83 0.02 -3.51
N ALA A 29 9.41 0.77 -4.53
CA ALA A 29 10.24 1.17 -5.65
C ALA A 29 10.29 2.70 -5.84
N GLY A 30 10.06 3.44 -4.73
CA GLY A 30 10.06 4.91 -4.70
C GLY A 30 8.77 5.54 -5.22
N ARG A 31 8.76 6.87 -5.32
CA ARG A 31 7.59 7.64 -5.78
C ARG A 31 7.39 7.52 -7.29
N HIS A 32 6.13 7.47 -7.71
CA HIS A 32 5.70 7.48 -9.10
C HIS A 32 4.63 8.56 -9.28
N GLY A 33 5.08 9.78 -9.58
CA GLY A 33 4.27 10.99 -9.57
C GLY A 33 3.59 11.16 -8.21
N ASP A 34 2.29 10.94 -8.23
CA ASP A 34 1.37 11.17 -7.12
C ASP A 34 1.16 9.95 -6.21
N ALA A 35 1.69 8.80 -6.62
CA ALA A 35 1.56 7.52 -5.94
C ALA A 35 2.92 6.99 -5.45
N LEU A 36 2.90 6.04 -4.52
CA LEU A 36 4.09 5.27 -4.16
C LEU A 36 4.12 3.98 -5.00
N LYS A 37 5.23 3.74 -5.70
CA LYS A 37 5.38 2.56 -6.53
C LYS A 37 5.69 1.35 -5.65
N LEU A 38 4.91 0.29 -5.83
CA LEU A 38 5.14 -0.99 -5.18
C LEU A 38 5.28 -2.07 -6.24
N ARG A 39 6.36 -2.84 -6.15
CA ARG A 39 6.57 -4.05 -6.95
C ARG A 39 6.04 -5.24 -6.17
N LEU A 40 5.28 -6.11 -6.83
CA LEU A 40 4.81 -7.36 -6.25
C LEU A 40 5.35 -8.51 -7.09
N ALA A 41 5.95 -9.50 -6.44
CA ALA A 41 6.33 -10.74 -7.12
C ALA A 41 5.12 -11.58 -7.53
N ALA A 42 3.96 -11.34 -6.90
CA ALA A 42 2.72 -11.98 -7.25
C ALA A 42 2.35 -11.75 -8.73
N PRO A 43 1.87 -12.79 -9.43
CA PRO A 43 1.45 -12.66 -10.82
C PRO A 43 0.25 -11.70 -10.95
N PRO A 44 0.06 -11.05 -12.11
CA PRO A 44 -1.08 -10.19 -12.40
C PRO A 44 -2.38 -10.97 -12.63
N VAL A 45 -2.58 -12.09 -11.92
CA VAL A 45 -3.84 -12.82 -11.93
C VAL A 45 -4.76 -12.23 -10.88
N ASP A 46 -6.04 -12.14 -11.20
CA ASP A 46 -7.05 -11.51 -10.37
C ASP A 46 -7.04 -12.09 -8.94
N GLY A 47 -7.16 -11.22 -7.94
CA GLY A 47 -7.08 -11.59 -6.52
C GLY A 47 -5.68 -11.80 -5.93
N LYS A 48 -4.72 -12.44 -6.63
CA LYS A 48 -3.39 -12.75 -6.03
C LYS A 48 -2.55 -11.51 -5.77
N ALA A 49 -2.57 -10.54 -6.68
CA ALA A 49 -1.88 -9.26 -6.47
C ALA A 49 -2.50 -8.45 -5.32
N ASN A 50 -3.81 -8.54 -5.12
CA ASN A 50 -4.51 -7.85 -4.02
C ASN A 50 -4.15 -8.48 -2.68
N ALA A 51 -4.16 -9.82 -2.58
CA ALA A 51 -3.76 -10.54 -1.38
C ALA A 51 -2.29 -10.23 -1.02
N ALA A 52 -1.36 -10.36 -1.98
CA ALA A 52 0.05 -10.08 -1.74
C ALA A 52 0.31 -8.63 -1.33
N LEU A 53 -0.44 -7.67 -1.88
CA LEU A 53 -0.38 -6.27 -1.46
C LEU A 53 -0.80 -6.09 0.00
N ILE A 54 -1.95 -6.67 0.36
CA ILE A 54 -2.50 -6.58 1.70
C ILE A 54 -1.54 -7.20 2.71
N ASP A 55 -1.03 -8.40 2.42
CA ASP A 55 -0.10 -9.12 3.28
C ASP A 55 1.23 -8.34 3.44
N PHE A 56 1.76 -7.79 2.34
CA PHE A 56 2.98 -6.97 2.39
C PHE A 56 2.81 -5.70 3.24
N LEU A 57 1.69 -4.99 3.09
CA LEU A 57 1.44 -3.77 3.86
C LEU A 57 1.18 -4.05 5.33
N ALA A 58 0.48 -5.16 5.63
CA ALA A 58 0.24 -5.59 7.00
C ALA A 58 1.56 -5.89 7.73
N ASP A 59 2.44 -6.67 7.10
CA ASP A 59 3.77 -7.00 7.61
C ASP A 59 4.64 -5.73 7.80
N PHE A 60 4.73 -4.90 6.76
CA PHE A 60 5.55 -3.68 6.80
C PHE A 60 5.10 -2.69 7.89
N CYS A 61 3.77 -2.54 8.05
CA CYS A 61 3.19 -1.65 9.05
C CYS A 61 3.08 -2.27 10.44
N GLY A 62 3.28 -3.59 10.59
CA GLY A 62 3.11 -4.31 11.84
C GLY A 62 1.66 -4.34 12.33
N VAL A 63 0.69 -4.37 11.42
CA VAL A 63 -0.76 -4.41 11.72
C VAL A 63 -1.37 -5.73 11.28
N ALA A 64 -2.55 -6.06 11.78
CA ALA A 64 -3.24 -7.26 11.32
C ALA A 64 -3.76 -7.07 9.89
N ARG A 65 -3.79 -8.15 9.11
CA ARG A 65 -4.36 -8.17 7.75
C ARG A 65 -5.78 -7.57 7.69
N ARG A 66 -6.59 -7.81 8.72
CA ARG A 66 -7.97 -7.28 8.81
C ARG A 66 -8.03 -5.76 8.90
N ASP A 67 -6.93 -5.10 9.29
CA ASP A 67 -6.84 -3.65 9.41
C ASP A 67 -6.36 -3.00 8.11
N VAL A 68 -6.03 -3.80 7.09
CA VAL A 68 -5.59 -3.35 5.76
C VAL A 68 -6.70 -3.60 4.73
N HIS A 69 -7.28 -2.52 4.23
CA HIS A 69 -8.43 -2.56 3.32
C HIS A 69 -8.13 -1.89 1.99
N LEU A 70 -8.38 -2.59 0.89
CA LEU A 70 -8.32 -2.00 -0.45
C LEU A 70 -9.57 -1.15 -0.69
N VAL A 71 -9.39 0.18 -0.71
CA VAL A 71 -10.47 1.17 -0.91
C VAL A 71 -10.89 1.24 -2.37
N SER A 72 -9.93 1.18 -3.30
CA SER A 72 -10.21 1.21 -4.74
C SER A 72 -9.05 0.65 -5.56
N GLY A 73 -9.33 0.35 -6.84
CA GLY A 73 -8.32 -0.14 -7.78
C GLY A 73 -8.18 -1.66 -7.82
N GLN A 74 -9.22 -2.41 -7.49
CA GLN A 74 -9.19 -3.88 -7.52
C GLN A 74 -8.67 -4.42 -8.86
N SER A 75 -9.18 -3.88 -9.98
CA SER A 75 -8.80 -4.24 -11.35
C SER A 75 -7.77 -3.30 -11.99
N SER A 76 -7.16 -2.39 -11.22
CA SER A 76 -6.19 -1.40 -11.74
C SER A 76 -4.84 -1.51 -11.05
N ARG A 77 -3.80 -1.00 -11.71
CA ARG A 77 -2.47 -0.81 -11.13
C ARG A 77 -2.44 0.33 -10.13
N ALA A 78 -3.31 1.33 -10.31
CA ALA A 78 -3.50 2.38 -9.31
C ALA A 78 -4.43 1.87 -8.21
N LYS A 79 -3.91 1.73 -7.00
CA LYS A 79 -4.65 1.22 -5.85
C LYS A 79 -4.67 2.23 -4.72
N ARG A 80 -5.80 2.31 -4.02
CA ARG A 80 -5.89 3.03 -2.75
C ARG A 80 -6.11 2.04 -1.63
N VAL A 81 -5.25 2.07 -0.62
CA VAL A 81 -5.33 1.16 0.53
C VAL A 81 -5.47 1.96 1.81
N ARG A 82 -6.47 1.63 2.61
CA ARG A 82 -6.66 2.16 3.96
C ARG A 82 -6.01 1.20 4.96
N ILE A 83 -5.23 1.74 5.88
CA ILE A 83 -4.65 0.98 6.98
C ILE A 83 -5.13 1.60 8.28
N THR A 84 -5.82 0.81 9.10
CA THR A 84 -6.32 1.22 10.42
C THR A 84 -5.27 0.91 11.49
N GLY A 85 -5.09 1.81 12.46
CA GLY A 85 -4.13 1.66 13.55
C GLY A 85 -3.62 3.00 14.08
N ASP A 86 -2.50 2.95 14.80
CA ASP A 86 -1.84 4.15 15.31
C ASP A 86 -1.27 4.98 14.15
N VAL A 87 -1.90 6.13 13.87
CA VAL A 87 -1.58 6.99 12.73
C VAL A 87 -0.14 7.51 12.81
N ALA A 88 0.38 7.80 14.01
CA ALA A 88 1.72 8.33 14.19
C ALA A 88 2.77 7.25 13.84
N LEU A 89 2.58 6.04 14.35
CA LEU A 89 3.44 4.89 14.04
C LEU A 89 3.38 4.52 12.55
N LEU A 90 2.18 4.40 12.00
CA LEU A 90 1.97 4.07 10.59
C LEU A 90 2.64 5.10 9.68
N ARG A 91 2.43 6.40 9.96
CA ARG A 91 3.07 7.48 9.21
C ARG A 91 4.60 7.41 9.30
N ALA A 92 5.15 7.16 10.48
CA ALA A 92 6.60 7.05 10.66
C ALA A 92 7.20 5.87 9.88
N ARG A 93 6.55 4.69 9.94
CA ARG A 93 6.95 3.49 9.18
C ARG A 93 6.86 3.73 7.67
N LEU A 94 5.74 4.27 7.20
CA LEU A 94 5.53 4.52 5.78
C LEU A 94 6.47 5.60 5.25
N ALA A 95 6.85 6.59 6.05
CA ALA A 95 7.83 7.60 5.65
C ALA A 95 9.20 7.02 5.27
N THR A 96 9.58 5.82 5.74
CA THR A 96 10.84 5.16 5.34
C THR A 96 10.74 4.43 4.00
N ALA A 97 9.54 4.31 3.43
CA ALA A 97 9.28 3.60 2.19
C ALA A 97 9.30 4.49 0.93
N GLY A 98 9.24 5.82 1.10
CA GLY A 98 9.01 6.80 0.03
C GLY A 98 10.07 7.87 -0.09
#